data_AF-A0A2W4PB84-F1
#
_entry.id   AF-A0A2W4PB84-F1
#
_cell.length_a   1.000
_cell.length_b   1.000
_cell.length_c   1.000
_cell.angle_alpha   90.00
_cell.angle_beta   90.00
_cell.angle_gamma   90.00
#
_symmetry.space_group_name_H-M   'P 1'
#
loop_
_entity.id
_entity.type
_entity.pdbx_description
1 polymer ?
#
loop_
_entity_poly.entity_id
_entity_poly.type
_entity_poly.pdbx_seq_one_letter_code
_entity_poly.pdbx_strand_id
1 'polypeptide(L)'
;MKLKLFYLAGALLVASCFLSCSDDEDPAPIEGVWQGESLKGKFYPKGSPVAVYEQTEDDFDILLELRADGTATVETDGDVINGTWEYSADKKQIIPGGDMKLEFFDTDAFNIVTLTKTTMVLSFVYEGMVDLPDAGEIEGKVEFTLTFTRVE
;
A
#
# COMPACT_ATOMS: atom_id res chain seq x y z
N MET A 1 -45.79 -53.69 44.75
CA MET A 1 -44.68 -53.38 45.68
C MET A 1 -43.81 -52.32 45.01
N LYS A 2 -43.68 -51.13 45.62
CA LYS A 2 -42.53 -50.16 45.66
C LYS A 2 -41.66 -49.97 44.40
N LEU A 3 -41.15 -48.80 43.97
CA LEU A 3 -41.20 -47.37 44.36
C LEU A 3 -40.18 -46.66 43.41
N LYS A 4 -40.46 -45.41 42.97
CA LYS A 4 -39.56 -44.24 42.65
C LYS A 4 -38.39 -44.39 41.64
N LEU A 5 -38.28 -43.57 40.57
CA LEU A 5 -38.01 -42.11 40.42
C LEU A 5 -36.53 -41.72 40.65
N PHE A 6 -35.81 -41.27 39.59
CA PHE A 6 -34.73 -40.24 39.56
C PHE A 6 -34.37 -39.96 38.07
N TYR A 7 -34.82 -38.85 37.47
CA TYR A 7 -34.05 -37.62 37.19
C TYR A 7 -32.66 -37.82 36.57
N LEU A 8 -32.47 -37.35 35.33
CA LEU A 8 -31.36 -36.43 35.04
C LEU A 8 -31.69 -35.55 33.84
N ALA A 9 -31.55 -34.24 34.06
CA ALA A 9 -31.81 -33.17 33.13
C ALA A 9 -30.83 -33.22 31.94
N GLY A 10 -31.36 -33.32 30.73
CA GLY A 10 -30.62 -33.04 29.51
C GLY A 10 -30.53 -31.53 29.32
N ALA A 11 -29.35 -30.97 29.60
CA ALA A 11 -29.04 -29.56 29.43
C ALA A 11 -29.27 -29.13 27.97
N LEU A 12 -30.19 -28.20 27.79
CA LEU A 12 -30.42 -27.47 26.55
C LEU A 12 -29.22 -26.53 26.34
N LEU A 13 -28.22 -26.99 25.58
CA LEU A 13 -27.05 -26.19 25.22
C LEU A 13 -27.48 -25.24 24.10
N VAL A 14 -28.01 -24.08 24.50
CA VAL A 14 -28.23 -22.92 23.62
C VAL A 14 -26.86 -22.42 23.20
N ALA A 15 -26.35 -22.96 22.10
CA ALA A 15 -25.23 -22.38 21.37
C ALA A 15 -25.71 -21.07 20.77
N SER A 16 -25.62 -20.00 21.56
CA SER A 16 -25.77 -18.63 21.10
C SER A 16 -24.68 -18.38 20.07
N CYS A 17 -25.04 -18.50 18.80
CA CYS A 17 -24.26 -17.98 17.69
C CYS A 17 -24.11 -16.48 17.90
N PHE A 18 -23.02 -16.08 18.57
CA PHE A 18 -22.44 -14.76 18.39
C PHE A 18 -21.91 -14.71 16.95
N LEU A 19 -22.85 -14.50 16.02
CA LEU A 19 -22.56 -13.87 14.73
C LEU A 19 -22.09 -12.45 15.08
N SER A 20 -20.81 -12.35 15.45
CA SER A 20 -20.06 -11.12 15.30
C SER A 20 -19.94 -10.92 13.79
N CYS A 21 -20.97 -10.32 13.18
CA CYS A 21 -20.80 -9.60 11.93
C CYS A 21 -19.76 -8.52 12.23
N SER A 22 -18.49 -8.78 11.92
CA SER A 22 -17.62 -7.71 11.49
C SER A 22 -18.34 -7.06 10.32
N ASP A 23 -18.69 -5.79 10.48
CA ASP A 23 -19.03 -4.91 9.36
C ASP A 23 -17.75 -4.83 8.52
N ASP A 24 -17.51 -5.87 7.72
CA ASP A 24 -16.45 -5.93 6.75
C ASP A 24 -16.90 -5.01 5.62
N GLU A 25 -16.68 -3.70 5.81
CA GLU A 25 -16.71 -2.76 4.70
C GLU A 25 -15.81 -3.35 3.61
N ASP A 26 -16.39 -3.66 2.46
CA ASP A 26 -15.64 -4.20 1.33
C ASP A 26 -14.40 -3.33 1.12
N PRO A 27 -13.19 -3.91 1.14
CA PRO A 27 -11.97 -3.12 0.95
C PRO A 27 -12.07 -2.38 -0.38
N ALA A 28 -11.71 -1.10 -0.38
CA ALA A 28 -11.75 -0.31 -1.61
C ALA A 28 -10.92 -1.02 -2.69
N PRO A 29 -11.46 -1.20 -3.91
CA PRO A 29 -10.74 -1.91 -4.96
C PRO A 29 -9.49 -1.12 -5.34
N ILE A 30 -8.36 -1.82 -5.36
CA ILE A 30 -7.05 -1.26 -5.71
C ILE A 30 -6.93 -1.07 -7.23
N GLU A 31 -7.63 -1.89 -8.00
CA GLU A 31 -7.72 -1.80 -9.44
C GLU A 31 -8.37 -0.50 -9.86
N GLY A 32 -7.87 0.11 -10.94
CA GLY A 32 -8.39 1.37 -11.46
C GLY A 32 -7.29 2.26 -12.01
N VAL A 33 -7.71 3.44 -12.43
CA VAL A 33 -6.84 4.51 -12.92
C VAL A 33 -6.63 5.52 -11.78
N TRP A 34 -5.38 5.88 -11.55
CA TRP A 34 -4.91 6.67 -10.43
C TRP A 34 -4.02 7.79 -10.96
N GLN A 35 -4.41 9.04 -10.74
CA GLN A 35 -3.66 10.23 -11.09
C GLN A 35 -2.75 10.62 -9.92
N GLY A 36 -1.45 10.79 -10.20
CA GLY A 36 -0.48 11.33 -9.25
C GLY A 36 -0.83 12.77 -8.89
N GLU A 37 -0.72 13.08 -7.60
CA GLU A 37 -0.99 14.41 -7.05
C GLU A 37 0.25 15.01 -6.39
N SER A 38 1.01 14.19 -5.67
CA SER A 38 2.24 14.64 -5.02
C SER A 38 3.21 13.50 -4.76
N LEU A 39 4.50 13.83 -4.81
CA LEU A 39 5.60 13.01 -4.35
C LEU A 39 6.27 13.71 -3.18
N LYS A 40 6.53 12.98 -2.10
CA LYS A 40 7.25 13.49 -0.93
C LYS A 40 8.43 12.60 -0.61
N GLY A 41 9.63 13.19 -0.55
CA GLY A 41 10.87 12.51 -0.15
C GLY A 41 11.37 13.02 1.20
N LYS A 42 11.78 12.11 2.09
CA LYS A 42 12.46 12.43 3.36
C LYS A 42 13.78 11.69 3.45
N PHE A 43 14.88 12.42 3.58
CA PHE A 43 16.22 11.84 3.69
C PHE A 43 16.73 11.80 5.13
N TYR A 44 17.19 10.62 5.52
CA TYR A 44 17.79 10.30 6.81
C TYR A 44 19.24 9.85 6.57
N PRO A 45 20.25 10.65 6.93
CA PRO A 45 21.65 10.23 6.85
C PRO A 45 21.88 8.99 7.70
N LYS A 46 22.80 8.12 7.27
CA LYS A 46 23.15 6.92 8.02
C LYS A 46 23.54 7.24 9.46
N GLY A 47 22.90 6.55 10.41
CA GLY A 47 23.11 6.77 11.85
C GLY A 47 22.34 7.94 12.46
N SER A 48 21.58 8.72 11.66
CA SER A 48 20.67 9.74 12.15
C SER A 48 19.23 9.19 12.23
N PRO A 49 18.54 9.32 13.38
CA PRO A 49 17.12 9.01 13.47
C PRO A 49 16.21 10.13 12.97
N VAL A 50 16.77 11.29 12.60
CA VAL A 50 16.01 12.47 12.19
C VAL A 50 16.29 12.76 10.72
N ALA A 51 15.23 13.06 9.97
CA ALA A 51 15.35 13.52 8.59
C ALA A 51 16.01 14.90 8.57
N VAL A 52 17.02 15.07 7.72
CA VAL A 52 17.73 16.35 7.57
C VAL A 52 17.32 17.12 6.34
N TYR A 53 16.58 16.46 5.44
CA TYR A 53 16.07 17.04 4.21
C TYR A 53 14.70 16.45 3.89
N GLU A 54 13.78 17.30 3.49
CA GLU A 54 12.42 16.95 3.08
C GLU A 54 12.05 17.80 1.87
N GLN A 55 11.54 17.15 0.82
CA GLN A 55 11.08 17.80 -0.40
C GLN A 55 9.71 17.25 -0.77
N THR A 56 8.85 18.14 -1.26
CA THR A 56 7.57 17.77 -1.87
C THR A 56 7.55 18.32 -3.29
N GLU A 57 7.14 17.48 -4.23
CA GLU A 57 6.83 17.82 -5.61
C GLU A 57 5.31 17.74 -5.76
N ASP A 58 4.67 18.90 -5.89
CA ASP A 58 3.21 19.03 -6.03
C ASP A 58 2.76 18.92 -7.50
N ASP A 59 3.70 18.83 -8.44
CA ASP A 59 3.50 18.64 -9.88
C ASP A 59 3.80 17.20 -10.32
N PHE A 60 3.72 16.25 -9.39
CA PHE A 60 3.86 14.82 -9.65
C PHE A 60 2.72 14.29 -10.53
N ASP A 61 2.91 14.30 -11.85
CA ASP A 61 1.90 13.99 -12.86
C ASP A 61 2.13 12.61 -13.50
N ILE A 62 1.91 11.55 -12.72
CA ILE A 62 1.97 10.16 -13.21
C ILE A 62 0.56 9.58 -13.24
N LEU A 63 0.15 9.01 -14.37
CA LEU A 63 -1.08 8.23 -14.47
C LEU A 63 -0.77 6.74 -14.33
N LEU A 64 -1.25 6.12 -13.25
CA LEU A 64 -1.09 4.71 -12.95
C LEU A 64 -2.40 3.96 -13.18
N GLU A 65 -2.40 2.93 -14.03
CA GLU A 65 -3.53 2.02 -14.18
C GLU A 65 -3.14 0.61 -13.69
N LEU A 66 -3.91 0.08 -12.74
CA LEU A 66 -3.79 -1.28 -12.22
C LEU A 66 -5.00 -2.10 -12.68
N ARG A 67 -4.79 -3.12 -13.50
CA ARG A 67 -5.87 -3.96 -14.05
C ARG A 67 -5.99 -5.28 -13.29
N ALA A 68 -7.21 -5.77 -13.17
CA ALA A 68 -7.53 -7.00 -12.44
C ALA A 68 -6.86 -8.27 -13.00
N ASP A 69 -6.36 -8.24 -14.23
CA ASP A 69 -5.61 -9.34 -14.86
C ASP A 69 -4.12 -9.36 -14.47
N GLY A 70 -3.69 -8.44 -13.60
CA GLY A 70 -2.30 -8.31 -13.15
C GLY A 70 -1.44 -7.48 -14.09
N THR A 71 -2.00 -6.88 -15.14
CA THR A 71 -1.28 -5.90 -15.98
C THR A 71 -1.37 -4.50 -15.38
N ALA A 72 -0.34 -3.69 -15.62
CA ALA A 72 -0.33 -2.30 -15.22
C ALA A 72 0.27 -1.41 -16.31
N THR A 73 -0.17 -0.15 -16.34
CA THR A 73 0.44 0.88 -17.17
C THR A 73 0.77 2.11 -16.34
N VAL A 74 1.90 2.72 -16.66
CA VAL A 74 2.32 4.00 -16.10
C VAL A 74 2.52 4.95 -17.27
N GLU A 75 1.83 6.09 -17.25
CA GLU A 75 2.04 7.19 -18.18
C GLU A 75 2.70 8.36 -17.45
N THR A 76 3.78 8.88 -18.02
CA THR A 76 4.52 10.04 -17.48
C THR A 76 5.19 10.74 -18.65
N ASP A 77 5.13 12.08 -18.70
CA ASP A 77 5.68 12.90 -19.79
C ASP A 77 5.26 12.48 -21.22
N GLY A 78 4.09 11.84 -21.34
CA GLY A 78 3.55 11.31 -22.61
C GLY A 78 4.13 9.96 -23.05
N ASP A 79 5.05 9.38 -22.29
CA ASP A 79 5.54 8.02 -22.48
C ASP A 79 4.69 7.02 -21.69
N VAL A 80 4.36 5.89 -22.32
CA VAL A 80 3.57 4.81 -21.70
C VAL A 80 4.45 3.58 -21.48
N ILE A 81 4.55 3.19 -20.22
CA ILE A 81 5.31 2.04 -19.75
C ILE A 81 4.32 0.94 -19.38
N ASN A 82 4.53 -0.26 -19.91
CA ASN A 82 3.67 -1.41 -19.66
C ASN A 82 4.40 -2.39 -18.73
N GLY A 83 3.70 -2.92 -17.74
CA GLY A 83 4.27 -3.93 -16.86
C GLY A 83 3.21 -4.80 -16.21
N THR A 84 3.59 -5.41 -15.10
CA THR A 84 2.71 -6.26 -14.30
C THR A 84 2.73 -5.81 -12.85
N TRP A 85 1.73 -6.23 -12.09
CA TRP A 85 1.66 -5.97 -10.66
C TRP A 85 1.02 -7.14 -9.93
N GLU A 86 1.37 -7.28 -8.65
CA GLU A 86 0.75 -8.22 -7.72
C GLU A 86 0.35 -7.48 -6.44
N TYR A 87 -0.79 -7.87 -5.86
CA TYR A 87 -1.19 -7.43 -4.52
C TYR A 87 -0.88 -8.48 -3.46
N SER A 88 0.02 -8.15 -2.54
CA SER A 88 0.26 -8.95 -1.33
C SER A 88 -0.66 -8.44 -0.22
N ALA A 89 -1.81 -9.10 -0.05
CA ALA A 89 -2.82 -8.72 0.94
C ALA A 89 -2.33 -8.87 2.40
N ASP A 90 -1.47 -9.83 2.66
CA ASP A 90 -0.86 -10.08 3.98
C ASP A 90 0.10 -8.95 4.41
N LYS A 91 0.82 -8.36 3.45
CA LYS A 91 1.76 -7.27 3.70
C LYS A 91 1.20 -5.89 3.38
N LYS A 92 0.02 -5.83 2.75
CA LYS A 92 -0.57 -4.61 2.17
C LYS A 92 0.40 -3.91 1.22
N GLN A 93 0.88 -4.66 0.23
CA GLN A 93 1.91 -4.19 -0.72
C GLN A 93 1.48 -4.38 -2.17
N ILE A 94 1.90 -3.47 -3.04
CA ILE A 94 1.92 -3.64 -4.49
C ILE A 94 3.33 -4.04 -4.89
N ILE A 95 3.47 -5.15 -5.59
CA ILE A 95 4.76 -5.65 -6.09
C ILE A 95 4.82 -5.36 -7.59
N PRO A 96 5.68 -4.43 -8.04
CA PRO A 96 5.84 -4.15 -9.46
C PRO A 96 6.62 -5.25 -10.18
N GLY A 97 6.27 -5.51 -11.44
CA GLY A 97 6.98 -6.44 -12.32
C GLY A 97 7.06 -5.95 -13.76
N GLY A 98 7.94 -6.58 -14.55
CA GLY A 98 8.25 -6.14 -15.91
C GLY A 98 8.86 -4.72 -15.92
N ASP A 99 8.49 -3.93 -16.93
CA ASP A 99 9.05 -2.59 -17.14
C ASP A 99 8.44 -1.55 -16.18
N MET A 100 7.45 -1.92 -15.35
CA MET A 100 6.94 -1.05 -14.28
C MET A 100 7.93 -0.85 -13.12
N LYS A 101 9.04 -1.60 -13.10
CA LYS A 101 10.22 -1.23 -12.30
C LYS A 101 10.85 0.01 -12.94
N LEU A 102 10.22 1.16 -12.73
CA LEU A 102 10.62 2.45 -13.29
C LEU A 102 12.05 2.81 -12.88
N GLU A 103 12.79 3.48 -13.76
CA GLU A 103 14.07 4.11 -13.39
C GLU A 103 13.92 5.10 -12.21
N PHE A 104 12.72 5.67 -12.03
CA PHE A 104 12.42 6.60 -10.95
C PHE A 104 12.24 5.93 -9.58
N PHE A 105 11.77 4.67 -9.56
CA PHE A 105 11.39 3.95 -8.34
C PHE A 105 11.91 2.52 -8.42
N ASP A 106 13.23 2.36 -8.33
CA ASP A 106 13.87 1.04 -8.21
C ASP A 106 13.55 0.43 -6.83
N THR A 107 12.35 -0.12 -6.72
CA THR A 107 11.83 -0.74 -5.52
C THR A 107 11.17 -2.07 -5.83
N ASP A 108 11.34 -3.03 -4.91
CA ASP A 108 10.72 -4.35 -5.02
C ASP A 108 9.25 -4.35 -4.61
N ALA A 109 8.81 -3.36 -3.83
CA ALA A 109 7.42 -3.26 -3.38
C ALA A 109 7.07 -1.85 -2.89
N PHE A 110 5.83 -1.44 -3.15
CA PHE A 110 5.20 -0.28 -2.57
C PHE A 110 4.28 -0.70 -1.42
N ASN A 111 4.45 -0.11 -0.24
CA ASN A 111 3.54 -0.28 0.88
C ASN A 111 2.31 0.60 0.69
N ILE A 112 1.12 0.05 0.92
CA ILE A 112 -0.12 0.81 0.90
C ILE A 112 -0.33 1.44 2.28
N VAL A 113 -0.13 2.75 2.36
CA VAL A 113 -0.36 3.54 3.58
C VAL A 113 -1.84 3.88 3.74
N THR A 114 -2.51 4.20 2.63
CA THR A 114 -3.93 4.52 2.59
C THR A 114 -4.51 4.01 1.28
N LEU A 115 -5.69 3.40 1.36
CA LEU A 115 -6.48 3.01 0.19
C LEU A 115 -7.95 3.26 0.51
N THR A 116 -8.55 4.19 -0.21
CA THR A 116 -9.97 4.51 -0.15
C THR A 116 -10.56 4.44 -1.56
N LYS A 117 -11.86 4.72 -1.70
CA LYS A 117 -12.50 4.77 -3.03
C LYS A 117 -11.87 5.81 -3.95
N THR A 118 -11.26 6.86 -3.41
CA THR A 118 -10.77 8.03 -4.17
C THR A 118 -9.29 8.31 -3.97
N THR A 119 -8.64 7.71 -2.97
CA THR A 119 -7.27 8.07 -2.60
C THR A 119 -6.43 6.82 -2.38
N MET A 120 -5.25 6.79 -2.99
CA MET A 120 -4.23 5.79 -2.75
C MET A 120 -2.94 6.49 -2.34
N VAL A 121 -2.38 6.10 -1.21
CA VAL A 121 -1.08 6.58 -0.73
C VAL A 121 -0.13 5.40 -0.65
N LEU A 122 0.93 5.47 -1.44
CA LEU A 122 1.98 4.46 -1.48
C LEU A 122 3.24 4.98 -0.79
N SER A 123 4.01 4.09 -0.17
CA SER A 123 5.33 4.41 0.35
C SER A 123 6.34 3.32 0.08
N PHE A 124 7.57 3.73 -0.16
CA PHE A 124 8.70 2.81 -0.30
C PHE A 124 9.96 3.49 0.25
N VAL A 125 10.99 2.68 0.45
CA VAL A 125 12.25 3.11 1.03
C VAL A 125 13.37 2.77 0.06
N TYR A 126 14.23 3.75 -0.17
CA TYR A 126 15.50 3.57 -0.85
C TYR A 126 16.64 3.73 0.15
N GLU A 127 17.62 2.84 0.12
CA GLU A 127 18.86 2.94 0.89
C GLU A 127 20.04 2.99 -0.07
N GLY A 128 20.89 4.01 0.08
CA GLY A 128 22.01 4.21 -0.84
C GLY A 128 22.72 5.54 -0.65
N MET A 129 23.50 5.92 -1.65
CA MET A 129 24.12 7.24 -1.73
C MET A 129 23.11 8.22 -2.31
N VAL A 130 22.95 9.37 -1.65
CA VAL A 130 22.06 10.44 -2.09
C VAL A 130 22.89 11.70 -2.24
N ASP A 131 22.85 12.33 -3.42
CA ASP A 131 23.49 13.63 -3.63
C ASP A 131 22.58 14.74 -3.12
N LEU A 132 23.01 15.43 -2.07
CA LEU A 132 22.28 16.56 -1.50
C LEU A 132 22.85 17.88 -2.02
N PRO A 133 21.99 18.87 -2.32
CA PRO A 133 22.44 20.24 -2.55
C PRO A 133 23.34 20.70 -1.41
N ASP A 134 24.51 21.22 -1.75
CA ASP A 134 25.53 21.77 -0.83
C ASP A 134 26.27 20.78 0.09
N ALA A 135 25.84 19.52 0.20
CA ALA A 135 26.49 18.52 1.06
C ALA A 135 27.17 17.38 0.29
N GLY A 136 26.86 17.23 -1.01
CA GLY A 136 27.40 16.17 -1.86
C GLY A 136 26.76 14.81 -1.56
N GLU A 137 27.40 13.74 -2.01
CA GLU A 137 26.92 12.37 -1.81
C GLU A 137 27.03 11.91 -0.35
N ILE A 138 25.90 11.56 0.26
CA ILE A 138 25.81 11.04 1.63
C ILE A 138 25.08 9.70 1.60
N GLU A 139 25.65 8.70 2.29
CA GLU A 139 24.96 7.42 2.51
C GLU A 139 23.80 7.60 3.48
N GLY A 140 22.62 7.09 3.12
CA GLY A 140 21.46 7.15 3.99
C GLY A 140 20.24 6.45 3.42
N LYS A 141 19.10 6.82 3.98
CA LYS A 141 17.79 6.27 3.66
C LYS A 141 16.88 7.40 3.17
N VAL A 142 16.20 7.20 2.05
CA VAL A 142 15.11 8.07 1.58
C VAL A 142 13.79 7.33 1.77
N GLU A 143 12.86 7.95 2.47
CA GLU A 143 11.46 7.50 2.53
C GLU A 143 10.66 8.31 1.53
N PHE A 144 10.03 7.62 0.59
CA PHE A 144 9.16 8.25 -0.41
C PHE A 144 7.70 7.99 -0.06
N THR A 145 6.85 8.97 -0.31
CA THR A 145 5.40 8.87 -0.22
C THR A 145 4.78 9.45 -1.48
N LEU A 146 4.02 8.62 -2.19
CA LEU A 146 3.31 8.95 -3.41
C LEU A 146 1.83 9.05 -3.08
N THR A 147 1.21 10.17 -3.45
CA THR A 147 -0.24 10.36 -3.29
C THR A 147 -0.91 10.34 -4.66
N PHE A 148 -1.95 9.54 -4.78
CA PHE A 148 -2.77 9.44 -5.99
C PHE A 148 -4.24 9.69 -5.67
N THR A 149 -4.94 10.32 -6.62
CA THR A 149 -6.40 10.43 -6.67
C THR A 149 -6.95 9.50 -7.74
N ARG A 150 -8.08 8.85 -7.48
CA ARG A 150 -8.73 7.98 -8.47
C ARG A 150 -9.33 8.82 -9.60
N VAL A 151 -9.14 8.36 -10.83
CA VAL A 151 -9.81 8.91 -12.01
C VAL A 151 -11.12 8.15 -12.22
N GLU A 152 -12.23 8.88 -12.38
CA GLU A 152 -13.57 8.33 -12.66
C GLU A 152 -13.79 8.01 -14.14
#